data_AF-A0A0C3DDT2-F1
#
_entry.id   AF-A0A0C3DDT2-F1
#
_cell.length_a   1.000
_cell.length_b   1.000
_cell.length_c   1.000
_cell.angle_alpha   90.00
_cell.angle_beta   90.00
_cell.angle_gamma   90.00
#
_symmetry.space_group_name_H-M   'P 1'
#
loop_
_entity.id
_entity.type
_entity.pdbx_description
1 polymer ?
#
loop_
_entity_poly.entity_id
_entity_poly.type
_entity_poly.pdbx_seq_one_letter_code
_entity_poly.pdbx_strand_id
1 'polypeptide(L)'
;MDELSCTLRTILLPKSISCQPAGNKSFNKESIEGIPDLTVDMWSRHNTESRRVLLGECAFTQSDQNVTEKLRAYILDAPDILVICKILIKQGDRYCSPGTKPSVAKGLWSSHLLTRAEFCSVNAGDFAQTVVDGHTWLSLSSVEIHIWVCQPGDSDINLDRLNGDGHTVGTLFPTIDVDDVNGVFQRGLQLIKEAALREMKADVERLSMALEKAVLDTAYGQYSNWHSKLKNKSPYATQHAAQTSQARPSRRRRA
;
A
#
# COMPACT_ATOMS: atom_id res chain seq x y z
N MET A 1 12.86 -7.07 13.15
CA MET A 1 11.93 -7.44 12.06
C MET A 1 10.72 -8.25 12.55
N ASP A 2 10.77 -8.94 13.70
CA ASP A 2 9.65 -9.79 14.16
C ASP A 2 8.50 -9.02 14.87
N GLU A 3 8.79 -7.92 15.55
CA GLU A 3 7.79 -7.22 16.37
C GLU A 3 6.75 -6.45 15.53
N LEU A 4 7.18 -5.80 14.45
CA LEU A 4 6.28 -5.15 13.49
C LEU A 4 5.38 -6.17 12.78
N SER A 5 5.92 -7.35 12.47
CA SER A 5 5.15 -8.46 11.89
C SER A 5 4.10 -8.98 12.87
N CYS A 6 4.44 -9.10 14.16
CA CYS A 6 3.50 -9.47 15.22
C CYS A 6 2.39 -8.43 15.37
N THR A 7 2.70 -7.14 15.40
CA THR A 7 1.70 -6.07 15.49
C THR A 7 0.77 -6.06 14.28
N LEU A 8 1.30 -6.20 13.06
CA LEU A 8 0.46 -6.29 11.85
C LEU A 8 -0.45 -7.53 11.85
N ARG A 9 -0.02 -8.65 12.47
CA ARG A 9 -0.86 -9.85 12.64
C ARG A 9 -1.97 -9.68 13.67
N THR A 10 -1.85 -8.75 14.61
CA THR A 10 -2.94 -8.43 15.56
C THR A 10 -4.08 -7.64 14.93
N ILE A 11 -3.85 -7.06 13.75
CA ILE A 11 -4.90 -6.45 12.94
C ILE A 11 -5.73 -7.60 12.35
N LEU A 12 -6.86 -7.91 13.00
CA LEU A 12 -7.84 -8.84 12.46
C LEU A 12 -8.43 -8.28 11.16
N LEU A 13 -7.75 -8.56 10.05
CA LEU A 13 -8.21 -8.28 8.71
C LEU A 13 -9.14 -9.41 8.26
N PRO A 14 -10.17 -9.10 7.46
CA PRO A 14 -10.99 -10.13 6.85
C PRO A 14 -10.15 -11.07 5.98
N LYS A 15 -10.49 -12.36 5.93
CA LYS A 15 -9.76 -13.41 5.17
C LYS A 15 -9.62 -13.14 3.66
N SER A 16 -10.33 -12.15 3.13
CA SER A 16 -10.31 -11.72 1.73
C SER A 16 -9.27 -10.63 1.43
N ILE A 17 -8.67 -10.02 2.46
CA ILE A 17 -7.71 -8.92 2.32
C ILE A 17 -6.37 -9.35 2.87
N SER A 18 -5.32 -9.08 2.10
CA SER A 18 -3.94 -9.35 2.49
C SER A 18 -3.19 -8.02 2.60
N CYS A 19 -2.43 -7.88 3.67
CA CYS A 19 -1.43 -6.81 3.84
C CYS A 19 -0.06 -7.46 3.97
N GLN A 20 0.93 -6.96 3.25
CA GLN A 20 2.29 -7.47 3.33
C GLN A 20 3.29 -6.33 3.46
N PRO A 21 4.19 -6.36 4.45
CA PRO A 21 5.35 -5.51 4.44
C PRO A 21 6.23 -5.91 3.25
N ALA A 22 6.53 -4.94 2.40
CA ALA A 22 7.43 -5.13 1.27
C ALA A 22 8.64 -4.22 1.47
N GLY A 23 9.81 -4.83 1.66
CA GLY A 23 11.08 -4.15 1.48
C GLY A 23 11.53 -4.24 0.03
N ASN A 24 12.31 -3.27 -0.43
CA ASN A 24 13.00 -3.30 -1.72
C ASN A 24 12.12 -3.36 -2.98
N LYS A 25 10.84 -2.98 -2.90
CA LYS A 25 10.01 -2.81 -4.11
C LYS A 25 10.25 -1.42 -4.70
N SER A 26 10.71 -1.38 -5.94
CA SER A 26 10.85 -0.13 -6.69
C SER A 26 9.49 0.52 -6.90
N PHE A 27 9.48 1.84 -6.76
CA PHE A 27 8.39 2.72 -7.07
C PHE A 27 8.84 3.59 -8.22
N ASN A 28 8.39 3.21 -9.42
CA ASN A 28 8.78 3.84 -10.68
C ASN A 28 7.51 4.45 -11.26
N LYS A 29 7.32 5.74 -10.97
CA LYS A 29 6.14 6.53 -11.35
C LYS A 29 6.61 7.87 -11.91
N GLU A 30 5.66 8.70 -12.33
CA GLU A 30 5.96 9.94 -13.06
C GLU A 30 6.77 10.93 -12.22
N SER A 31 6.49 11.01 -10.91
CA SER A 31 7.10 11.99 -10.02
C SER A 31 8.34 11.47 -9.31
N ILE A 32 8.50 10.15 -9.21
CA ILE A 32 9.65 9.53 -8.53
C ILE A 32 10.01 8.15 -9.07
N GLU A 33 11.32 7.94 -9.18
CA GLU A 33 11.96 6.63 -9.30
C GLU A 33 12.76 6.38 -8.02
N GLY A 34 12.32 5.42 -7.20
CA GLY A 34 12.92 5.19 -5.89
C GLY A 34 12.55 3.85 -5.28
N ILE A 35 13.30 3.44 -4.26
CA ILE A 35 12.99 2.27 -3.45
C ILE A 35 12.79 2.77 -2.02
N PRO A 36 11.55 2.75 -1.49
CA PRO A 36 11.31 3.08 -0.10
C PRO A 36 11.87 2.00 0.83
N ASP A 37 12.35 2.41 2.00
CA ASP A 37 12.92 1.51 3.00
C ASP A 37 11.85 0.61 3.65
N LEU A 38 10.62 1.13 3.77
CA LEU A 38 9.49 0.41 4.30
C LEU A 38 8.25 0.67 3.46
N THR A 39 7.52 -0.37 3.09
CA THR A 39 6.18 -0.22 2.51
C THR A 39 5.25 -1.29 3.08
N VAL A 40 3.97 -0.95 3.22
CA VAL A 40 2.91 -1.94 3.40
C VAL A 40 1.93 -1.77 2.25
N ASP A 41 1.82 -2.83 1.49
CA ASP A 41 0.88 -2.96 0.39
C ASP A 41 -0.35 -3.74 0.87
N MET A 42 -1.53 -3.33 0.42
CA MET A 42 -2.81 -3.99 0.66
C MET A 42 -3.44 -4.37 -0.68
N TRP A 43 -4.03 -5.56 -0.76
CA TRP A 43 -4.82 -6.00 -1.91
C TRP A 43 -5.92 -6.95 -1.47
N SER A 44 -6.90 -7.17 -2.35
CA SER A 44 -7.97 -8.13 -2.11
C SER A 44 -7.90 -9.29 -3.11
N ARG A 45 -8.64 -10.36 -2.83
CA ARG A 45 -8.71 -11.51 -3.74
C ARG A 45 -9.41 -11.18 -5.06
N HIS A 46 -10.23 -10.14 -5.08
CA HIS A 46 -11.03 -9.71 -6.23
C HIS A 46 -10.47 -8.45 -6.90
N ASN A 47 -9.56 -7.75 -6.23
CA ASN A 47 -8.78 -6.64 -6.76
C ASN A 47 -7.28 -6.94 -6.57
N THR A 48 -6.66 -7.44 -7.63
CA THR A 48 -5.23 -7.79 -7.64
C THR A 48 -4.32 -6.58 -7.74
N GLU A 49 -4.88 -5.39 -7.98
CA GLU A 49 -4.09 -4.15 -7.93
C GLU A 49 -3.71 -3.87 -6.48
N SER A 50 -2.42 -3.93 -6.22
CA SER A 50 -1.84 -3.62 -4.92
C SER A 50 -1.87 -2.12 -4.68
N ARG A 51 -2.57 -1.69 -3.62
CA ARG A 51 -2.54 -0.30 -3.15
C ARG A 51 -1.57 -0.16 -1.99
N ARG A 52 -0.79 0.92 -2.00
CA ARG A 52 0.16 1.21 -0.92
C ARG A 52 -0.52 2.02 0.15
N VAL A 53 -0.50 1.54 1.38
CA VAL A 53 -1.19 2.19 2.51
C VAL A 53 -0.26 2.71 3.59
N LEU A 54 0.97 2.18 3.64
CA LEU A 54 2.04 2.70 4.50
C LEU A 54 3.32 2.82 3.68
N LEU A 55 4.04 3.91 3.88
CA LEU A 55 5.38 4.09 3.34
C LEU A 55 6.30 4.69 4.40
N GLY A 56 7.54 4.24 4.42
CA GLY A 56 8.57 4.69 5.33
C GLY A 56 9.90 4.92 4.63
N GLU A 57 10.59 5.98 5.01
CA GLU A 57 11.92 6.34 4.55
C GLU A 57 12.85 6.52 5.75
N CYS A 58 14.08 6.02 5.63
CA CYS A 58 15.13 6.16 6.62
C CYS A 58 16.31 6.90 5.98
N ALA A 59 16.60 8.09 6.49
CA ALA A 59 17.64 8.93 5.96
C ALA A 59 18.82 9.03 6.92
N PHE A 60 19.99 8.65 6.40
CA PHE A 60 21.28 8.96 6.98
C PHE A 60 22.04 9.86 6.01
N THR A 61 22.61 10.97 6.49
CA THR A 61 23.37 11.97 5.69
C THR A 61 22.60 12.78 4.64
N GLN A 62 21.32 12.48 4.42
CA GLN A 62 20.44 13.30 3.58
C GLN A 62 19.84 14.45 4.39
N SER A 63 19.53 15.57 3.73
CA SER A 63 18.81 16.68 4.38
C SER A 63 17.36 16.29 4.63
N ASP A 64 16.77 16.81 5.70
CA ASP A 64 15.35 16.65 6.01
C ASP A 64 14.45 17.10 4.85
N GLN A 65 14.82 18.21 4.19
CA GLN A 65 14.12 18.72 3.03
C GLN A 65 14.08 17.70 1.88
N ASN A 66 15.22 17.11 1.51
CA ASN A 66 15.29 16.17 0.40
C ASN A 66 14.42 14.93 0.66
N VAL A 67 14.41 14.44 1.91
CA VAL A 67 13.60 13.29 2.31
C VAL A 67 12.12 13.66 2.28
N THR A 68 11.76 14.85 2.75
CA THR A 68 10.39 15.34 2.73
C THR A 68 9.88 15.54 1.30
N GLU A 69 10.71 16.07 0.39
CA GLU A 69 10.40 16.18 -1.04
C GLU A 69 10.20 14.80 -1.69
N LYS A 70 11.06 13.83 -1.35
CA LYS A 70 10.91 12.43 -1.79
C LYS A 70 9.57 11.84 -1.33
N LEU A 71 9.19 12.06 -0.07
CA LEU A 71 7.92 11.62 0.50
C LEU A 71 6.72 12.31 -0.18
N ARG A 72 6.80 13.61 -0.49
CA ARG A 72 5.74 14.31 -1.26
C ARG A 72 5.54 13.67 -2.64
N ALA A 73 6.63 13.33 -3.33
CA ALA A 73 6.53 12.69 -4.64
C ALA A 73 5.84 11.32 -4.56
N TYR A 74 6.12 10.52 -3.54
CA TYR A 74 5.39 9.26 -3.33
C TYR A 74 3.90 9.48 -3.04
N ILE A 75 3.54 10.46 -2.22
CA ILE A 75 2.13 10.76 -1.92
C ILE A 75 1.38 11.16 -3.19
N LEU A 76 2.01 11.97 -4.04
CA LEU A 76 1.42 12.41 -5.30
C LEU A 76 1.15 11.25 -6.26
N ASP A 77 2.08 10.30 -6.34
CA ASP A 77 1.98 9.12 -7.22
C ASP A 77 1.19 7.95 -6.60
N ALA A 78 0.90 7.99 -5.29
CA ALA A 78 0.16 6.97 -4.55
C ALA A 78 -0.80 7.61 -3.52
N PRO A 79 -1.99 8.08 -3.97
CA PRO A 79 -2.96 8.75 -3.10
C PRO A 79 -3.58 7.85 -2.03
N ASP A 80 -3.45 6.52 -2.15
CA ASP A 80 -3.96 5.55 -1.17
C ASP A 80 -3.13 5.46 0.12
N ILE A 81 -2.03 6.20 0.22
CA ILE A 81 -1.17 6.18 1.40
C ILE A 81 -1.92 6.79 2.59
N LEU A 82 -2.02 6.02 3.68
CA LEU A 82 -2.69 6.42 4.92
C LEU A 82 -1.71 6.73 6.04
N VAL A 83 -0.49 6.22 5.95
CA VAL A 83 0.57 6.41 6.95
C VAL A 83 1.91 6.66 6.27
N ILE A 84 2.59 7.73 6.67
CA ILE A 84 3.99 8.01 6.31
C ILE A 84 4.86 7.94 7.56
N CYS A 85 6.00 7.27 7.45
CA CYS A 85 7.04 7.27 8.46
C CYS A 85 8.33 7.86 7.86
N LYS A 86 9.01 8.72 8.62
CA LYS A 86 10.32 9.25 8.26
C LYS A 86 11.25 9.08 9.45
N ILE A 87 12.32 8.32 9.27
CA ILE A 87 13.39 8.17 10.27
C ILE A 87 14.55 9.05 9.83
N LEU A 88 14.90 10.04 10.64
CA LEU A 88 16.05 10.90 10.40
C LEU A 88 17.17 10.52 11.36
N ILE A 89 18.28 10.03 10.80
CA ILE A 89 19.50 9.73 11.53
C ILE A 89 20.48 10.88 11.33
N LYS A 90 20.61 11.74 12.36
CA LYS A 90 21.48 12.91 12.33
C LYS A 90 22.85 12.56 12.88
N GLN A 91 23.87 12.84 12.08
CA GLN A 91 25.25 12.70 12.50
C GLN A 91 25.60 13.76 13.55
N GLY A 92 26.34 13.38 14.59
CA GLY A 92 26.91 14.30 15.57
C GLY A 92 28.15 14.95 15.00
N ASP A 93 29.28 14.27 15.14
CA ASP A 93 30.52 14.68 14.49
C ASP A 93 30.56 14.18 13.04
N ARG A 94 30.90 15.06 12.11
CA ARG A 94 31.11 14.69 10.71
C ARG A 94 32.18 13.61 10.62
N TYR A 95 31.85 12.50 9.96
CA TYR A 95 32.79 11.41 9.75
C TYR A 95 34.01 11.93 8.99
N CYS A 96 35.19 11.61 9.52
CA CYS A 96 36.47 11.85 8.88
C CYS A 96 37.14 10.50 8.64
N SER A 97 37.63 10.25 7.44
CA SER A 97 38.39 9.03 7.17
C SER A 97 39.61 8.92 8.11
N PRO A 98 39.93 7.74 8.66
CA PRO A 98 41.10 7.56 9.52
C PRO A 98 42.42 7.95 8.84
N GLY A 99 42.47 7.88 7.49
CA GLY A 99 43.62 8.33 6.69
C GLY A 99 43.93 9.83 6.80
N THR A 100 43.01 10.64 7.30
CA THR A 100 43.24 12.08 7.55
C THR A 100 44.24 12.35 8.68
N LYS A 101 44.47 11.37 9.57
CA LYS A 101 45.43 11.45 10.67
C LYS A 101 46.41 10.28 10.57
N PRO A 102 47.67 10.49 10.11
CA PRO A 102 48.64 9.42 9.90
C PRO A 102 48.91 8.55 11.14
N SER A 103 48.86 9.13 12.34
CA SER A 103 49.02 8.40 13.60
C SER A 103 47.87 7.42 13.86
N VAL A 104 46.62 7.84 13.59
CA VAL A 104 45.42 7.01 13.72
C VAL A 104 45.42 5.90 12.67
N ALA A 105 45.73 6.23 11.42
CA ALA A 105 45.83 5.24 10.34
C ALA A 105 46.88 4.17 10.65
N LYS A 106 48.07 4.56 11.13
CA LYS A 106 49.12 3.62 11.52
C LYS A 106 48.71 2.75 12.71
N GLY A 107 48.00 3.33 13.68
CA GLY A 107 47.40 2.60 14.79
C GLY A 107 46.45 1.51 14.30
N LEU A 108 45.45 1.89 13.51
CA LEU A 108 44.45 0.97 12.96
C LEU A 108 45.04 -0.14 12.08
N TRP A 109 46.07 0.15 11.29
CA TRP A 109 46.77 -0.90 10.51
C TRP A 109 47.54 -1.88 11.37
N SER A 110 47.94 -1.47 12.57
CA SER A 110 48.66 -2.32 13.52
C SER A 110 47.72 -3.01 14.51
N SER A 111 46.46 -2.59 14.57
CA SER A 111 45.43 -3.14 15.44
C SER A 111 44.98 -4.53 15.02
N HIS A 112 44.44 -5.27 15.98
CA HIS A 112 43.79 -6.54 15.70
C HIS A 112 42.50 -6.32 14.90
N LEU A 113 42.30 -7.13 13.85
CA LEU A 113 41.06 -7.11 13.09
C LEU A 113 39.94 -7.70 13.95
N LEU A 114 38.99 -6.86 14.37
CA LEU A 114 37.83 -7.31 15.13
C LEU A 114 36.92 -8.18 14.26
N THR A 115 36.46 -9.29 14.82
CA THR A 115 35.28 -10.00 14.34
C THR A 115 34.03 -9.13 14.52
N ARG A 116 32.95 -9.49 13.82
CA ARG A 116 31.66 -8.80 13.98
C ARG A 116 31.18 -8.79 15.44
N ALA A 117 31.35 -9.92 16.15
CA ALA A 117 30.91 -10.03 17.54
C ALA A 117 31.70 -9.10 18.45
N GLU A 118 33.03 -9.02 18.27
CA GLU A 118 33.90 -8.12 19.03
C GLU A 118 33.55 -6.66 18.73
N PHE A 119 33.41 -6.30 17.45
CA PHE A 119 33.01 -4.94 17.05
C PHE A 119 31.65 -4.53 17.65
N CYS A 120 30.66 -5.42 17.65
CA CYS A 120 29.37 -5.16 18.27
C CYS A 120 29.48 -5.04 19.80
N SER A 121 30.33 -5.84 20.46
CA SER A 121 30.52 -5.78 21.92
C SER A 121 31.16 -4.48 22.42
N VAL A 122 32.01 -3.85 21.59
CA VAL A 122 32.60 -2.53 21.88
C VAL A 122 31.54 -1.42 21.83
N ASN A 123 30.39 -1.69 21.20
CA ASN A 123 29.28 -0.76 20.99
C ASN A 123 28.01 -1.21 21.73
N ALA A 124 28.12 -1.53 23.02
CA ALA A 124 27.01 -2.05 23.82
C ALA A 124 25.84 -1.05 24.08
N GLY A 125 25.89 0.17 23.53
CA GLY A 125 24.82 1.15 23.58
C GLY A 125 24.22 1.37 22.19
N ASP A 126 22.91 1.18 22.05
CA ASP A 126 22.19 1.02 20.78
C ASP A 126 22.35 2.16 19.75
N PHE A 127 22.84 3.33 20.16
CA PHE A 127 23.08 4.50 19.29
C PHE A 127 24.27 5.39 19.73
N ALA A 128 25.15 4.89 20.61
CA ALA A 128 26.25 5.68 21.16
C ALA A 128 27.37 5.96 20.13
N GLN A 129 28.29 6.86 20.48
CA GLN A 129 29.50 7.11 19.68
C GLN A 129 30.35 5.83 19.60
N THR A 130 30.57 5.33 18.39
CA THR A 130 31.46 4.18 18.16
C THR A 130 32.90 4.66 18.02
N VAL A 131 33.70 4.41 19.05
CA VAL A 131 35.15 4.67 19.04
C VAL A 131 35.89 3.35 19.10
N VAL A 132 36.70 3.06 18.07
CA VAL A 132 37.56 1.88 18.01
C VAL A 132 38.98 2.35 17.70
N ASP A 133 39.94 1.92 18.52
CA ASP A 133 41.36 2.29 18.42
C ASP A 133 41.63 3.80 18.31
N GLY A 134 40.89 4.58 19.11
CA GLY A 134 41.01 6.04 19.14
C GLY A 134 40.43 6.75 17.91
N HIS A 135 39.70 6.03 17.05
CA HIS A 135 38.99 6.58 15.90
C HIS A 135 37.48 6.51 16.08
N THR A 136 36.79 7.64 15.88
CA THR A 136 35.33 7.71 15.88
C THR A 136 34.78 7.25 14.52
N TRP A 137 34.19 6.06 14.48
CA TRP A 137 33.56 5.49 13.29
C TRP A 137 32.12 5.96 13.10
N LEU A 138 31.42 6.19 14.20
CA LEU A 138 30.05 6.69 14.19
C LEU A 138 29.86 7.66 15.36
N SER A 139 29.19 8.78 15.09
CA SER A 139 28.79 9.76 16.09
C SER A 139 27.40 10.23 15.67
N LEU A 140 26.39 10.01 16.50
CA LEU A 140 25.02 10.44 16.25
C LEU A 140 24.67 11.61 17.17
N SER A 141 23.90 12.56 16.66
CA SER A 141 23.33 13.65 17.46
C SER A 141 21.87 13.36 17.80
N SER A 142 21.10 12.83 16.85
CA SER A 142 19.74 12.37 17.11
C SER A 142 19.31 11.27 16.15
N VAL A 143 18.35 10.47 16.60
CA VAL A 143 17.54 9.60 15.74
C VAL A 143 16.09 9.96 15.98
N GLU A 144 15.45 10.58 14.99
CA GLU A 144 14.08 11.08 15.08
C GLU A 144 13.15 10.24 14.23
N ILE A 145 11.96 9.94 14.73
CA ILE A 145 10.87 9.28 14.00
C ILE A 145 9.75 10.30 13.84
N HIS A 146 9.42 10.63 12.60
CA HIS A 146 8.28 11.47 12.27
C HIS A 146 7.20 10.58 11.65
N ILE A 147 5.97 10.70 12.12
CA ILE A 147 4.83 9.95 11.59
C ILE A 147 3.74 10.92 11.18
N TRP A 148 3.20 10.72 9.98
CA TRP A 148 1.99 11.38 9.50
C TRP A 148 0.91 10.35 9.23
N VAL A 149 -0.34 10.70 9.56
CA VAL A 149 -1.52 9.89 9.24
C VAL A 149 -2.57 10.74 8.54
N CYS A 150 -3.20 10.17 7.52
CA CYS A 150 -4.28 10.82 6.78
C CYS A 150 -5.42 11.19 7.73
N GLN A 151 -5.91 12.44 7.68
CA GLN A 151 -6.98 12.89 8.57
C GLN A 151 -8.37 12.56 8.01
N PRO A 152 -9.38 12.41 8.88
CA PRO A 152 -10.75 12.25 8.44
C PRO A 152 -11.20 13.42 7.55
N GLY A 153 -11.60 13.13 6.32
CA GLY A 153 -12.07 14.12 5.34
C GLY A 153 -11.00 14.63 4.38
N ASP A 154 -9.73 14.35 4.64
CA ASP A 154 -8.63 14.68 3.74
C ASP A 154 -8.51 13.61 2.63
N SER A 155 -8.13 14.04 1.43
CA SER A 155 -7.86 13.16 0.29
C SER A 155 -6.50 12.48 0.36
N ASP A 156 -5.55 13.10 1.06
CA ASP A 156 -4.13 12.80 1.03
C ASP A 156 -3.44 13.30 2.30
N ILE A 157 -2.20 12.84 2.53
CA ILE A 157 -1.39 13.26 3.67
C ILE A 157 -0.72 14.60 3.36
N ASN A 158 -0.97 15.59 4.21
CA ASN A 158 -0.25 16.86 4.17
C ASN A 158 1.00 16.82 5.06
N LEU A 159 2.19 16.73 4.44
CA LEU A 159 3.48 16.74 5.15
C LEU A 159 3.85 18.10 5.76
N ASP A 160 3.24 19.20 5.30
CA ASP A 160 3.48 20.55 5.83
C ASP A 160 2.72 20.80 7.15
N ARG A 161 1.76 19.93 7.47
CA ARG A 161 1.00 20.00 8.71
C ARG A 161 1.81 19.38 9.86
N LEU A 162 2.65 20.22 10.47
CA LEU A 162 3.52 19.80 11.58
C LEU A 162 2.83 19.81 12.96
N ASN A 163 1.59 20.30 13.05
CA ASN A 163 0.87 20.45 14.31
C ASN A 163 -0.51 19.75 14.27
N GLY A 164 -0.89 19.12 15.39
CA GLY A 164 -2.19 18.47 15.61
C GLY A 164 -2.15 16.95 15.43
N ASP A 165 -3.32 16.31 15.56
CA ASP A 165 -3.46 14.85 15.70
C ASP A 165 -3.02 13.99 14.49
N GLY A 166 -2.55 14.63 13.41
CA GLY A 166 -2.12 13.97 12.18
C GLY A 166 -0.62 13.87 11.98
N HIS A 167 0.18 14.47 12.86
CA HIS A 167 1.62 14.42 12.82
C HIS A 167 2.18 14.36 14.24
N THR A 168 3.24 13.58 14.42
CA THR A 168 4.05 13.64 15.64
C THR A 168 5.50 13.28 15.34
N VAL A 169 6.38 13.73 16.23
CA VAL A 169 7.80 13.43 16.21
C VAL A 169 8.17 12.81 17.54
N GLY A 170 8.90 11.70 17.48
CA GLY A 170 9.53 11.09 18.64
C GLY A 170 11.02 10.92 18.39
N THR A 171 11.73 10.58 19.45
CA THR A 171 13.18 10.47 19.46
C THR A 171 13.56 9.08 19.97
N LEU A 172 14.47 8.40 19.27
CA LEU A 172 15.10 7.15 19.74
C LEU A 172 16.46 7.42 20.41
N PHE A 173 17.11 8.52 20.04
CA PHE A 173 18.40 8.95 20.58
C PHE A 173 18.47 10.48 20.60
N PRO A 174 18.96 11.13 21.67
CA PRO A 174 19.65 10.54 22.83
C PRO A 174 18.73 9.95 23.90
N THR A 175 17.49 10.43 23.97
CA THR A 175 16.48 9.96 24.92
C THR A 175 15.36 9.30 24.14
N ILE A 176 14.94 8.11 24.56
CA ILE A 176 13.79 7.43 23.96
C ILE A 176 12.52 8.13 24.43
N ASP A 177 11.82 8.76 23.50
CA ASP A 177 10.51 9.39 23.68
C ASP A 177 9.70 9.14 22.40
N VAL A 178 8.86 8.10 22.44
CA VAL A 178 8.11 7.62 21.28
C VAL A 178 6.64 7.31 21.63
N ASP A 179 6.15 7.79 22.77
CA ASP A 179 4.80 7.49 23.23
C ASP A 179 3.75 8.10 22.29
N ASP A 180 3.93 9.36 21.91
CA ASP A 180 3.05 10.03 20.95
C ASP A 180 3.15 9.37 19.56
N VAL A 181 4.37 8.99 19.15
CA VAL A 181 4.63 8.23 17.91
C VAL A 181 3.84 6.94 17.90
N ASN A 182 3.86 6.18 19.00
CA ASN A 182 3.08 4.96 19.13
C ASN A 182 1.59 5.24 19.04
N GLY A 183 1.08 6.28 19.70
CA GLY A 183 -0.33 6.69 19.63
C GLY A 183 -0.79 7.01 18.21
N VAL A 184 -0.04 7.85 17.49
CA VAL A 184 -0.34 8.22 16.10
C VAL A 184 -0.19 7.03 15.17
N PHE A 185 0.82 6.17 15.38
CA PHE A 185 0.99 4.96 14.59
C PHE A 185 -0.20 4.00 14.74
N GLN A 186 -0.69 3.78 15.96
CA GLN A 186 -1.89 2.97 16.22
C GLN A 186 -3.13 3.55 15.52
N ARG A 187 -3.26 4.88 15.50
CA ARG A 187 -4.31 5.55 14.71
C ARG A 187 -4.15 5.26 13.21
N GLY A 188 -2.93 5.30 12.69
CA GLY A 188 -2.61 4.90 11.32
C GLY A 188 -3.01 3.45 11.00
N LEU A 189 -2.72 2.51 11.91
CA LEU A 189 -3.13 1.12 11.76
C LEU A 189 -4.66 0.97 11.74
N GLN A 190 -5.38 1.76 12.56
CA GLN A 190 -6.83 1.79 12.57
C GLN A 190 -7.40 2.31 11.23
N LEU A 191 -6.79 3.34 10.62
CA LEU A 191 -7.17 3.81 9.29
C LEU A 191 -6.97 2.74 8.21
N ILE A 192 -5.84 2.03 8.26
CA ILE A 192 -5.56 0.91 7.35
C ILE A 192 -6.63 -0.18 7.50
N LYS A 193 -7.01 -0.51 8.74
CA LYS A 193 -8.09 -1.47 9.03
C LYS A 193 -9.44 -1.01 8.47
N GLU A 194 -9.79 0.27 8.62
CA GLU A 194 -11.03 0.83 8.07
C GLU A 194 -11.04 0.84 6.54
N ALA A 195 -9.92 1.17 5.90
CA ALA A 195 -9.75 1.08 4.46
C ALA A 195 -9.88 -0.37 3.96
N ALA A 196 -9.34 -1.34 4.70
CA ALA A 196 -9.56 -2.76 4.43
C ALA A 196 -11.04 -3.13 4.53
N LEU A 197 -11.73 -2.76 5.61
CA LEU A 197 -13.15 -3.08 5.76
C LEU A 197 -14.03 -2.48 4.65
N ARG A 198 -13.72 -1.25 4.20
CA ARG A 198 -14.39 -0.62 3.06
C ARG A 198 -14.19 -1.40 1.76
N GLU A 199 -12.96 -1.84 1.48
CA GLU A 199 -12.66 -2.67 0.30
C GLU A 199 -13.43 -3.98 0.32
N MET A 200 -13.47 -4.66 1.47
CA MET A 200 -14.22 -5.91 1.61
C MET A 200 -15.72 -5.69 1.32
N LYS A 201 -16.29 -4.60 1.82
CA LYS A 201 -17.71 -4.29 1.56
C LYS A 201 -17.95 -4.06 0.07
N ALA A 202 -17.07 -3.31 -0.59
CA ALA A 202 -17.15 -3.09 -2.04
C ALA A 202 -17.02 -4.40 -2.83
N ASP A 203 -16.14 -5.31 -2.42
CA ASP A 203 -16.01 -6.64 -3.04
C ASP A 203 -17.29 -7.48 -2.91
N VAL A 204 -17.93 -7.47 -1.74
CA VAL A 204 -19.21 -8.16 -1.50
C VAL A 204 -20.32 -7.57 -2.37
N GLU A 205 -20.41 -6.24 -2.46
CA GLU A 205 -21.40 -5.56 -3.31
C GLU A 205 -21.17 -5.88 -4.79
N ARG A 206 -19.91 -5.88 -5.26
CA ARG A 206 -19.55 -6.29 -6.63
C ARG A 206 -19.95 -7.73 -6.93
N LEU A 207 -19.70 -8.65 -6.01
CA LEU A 207 -20.11 -10.04 -6.15
C LEU A 207 -21.63 -10.18 -6.19
N SER A 208 -22.37 -9.45 -5.35
CA SER A 208 -23.84 -9.44 -5.35
C SER A 208 -24.39 -8.96 -6.70
N MET A 209 -23.89 -7.83 -7.21
CA MET A 209 -24.30 -7.31 -8.52
C MET A 209 -23.96 -8.27 -9.66
N ALA A 210 -22.79 -8.92 -9.62
CA ALA A 210 -22.39 -9.90 -10.62
C ALA A 210 -23.29 -11.15 -10.59
N LEU A 211 -23.66 -11.62 -9.39
CA LEU A 211 -24.60 -12.73 -9.21
C LEU A 211 -26.00 -12.36 -9.72
N GLU A 212 -26.52 -11.19 -9.35
CA GLU A 212 -27.82 -10.68 -9.85
C GLU A 212 -27.82 -10.59 -11.38
N LYS A 213 -26.78 -10.01 -11.97
CA LYS A 213 -26.61 -9.94 -13.42
C LYS A 213 -26.56 -11.33 -14.04
N ALA A 214 -25.82 -12.27 -13.45
CA ALA A 214 -25.74 -13.65 -13.95
C ALA A 214 -27.10 -14.36 -13.88
N VAL A 215 -27.88 -14.15 -12.81
CA VAL A 215 -29.25 -14.69 -12.68
C VAL A 215 -30.18 -14.11 -13.75
N LEU A 216 -30.09 -12.81 -14.00
CA LEU A 216 -30.84 -12.12 -15.05
C LEU A 216 -30.45 -12.62 -16.46
N ASP A 217 -29.15 -12.78 -16.72
CA ASP A 217 -28.62 -13.17 -18.04
C ASP A 217 -28.88 -14.66 -18.37
N THR A 218 -28.99 -15.54 -17.37
CA THR A 218 -29.14 -16.98 -17.56
C THR A 218 -30.61 -17.42 -17.61
N ALA A 219 -31.18 -17.82 -16.47
CA ALA A 219 -32.46 -18.52 -16.41
C ALA A 219 -33.66 -17.57 -16.43
N TYR A 220 -33.55 -16.42 -15.76
CA TYR A 220 -34.68 -15.49 -15.66
C TYR A 220 -34.91 -14.72 -16.97
N GLY A 221 -33.85 -14.27 -17.65
CA GLY A 221 -33.95 -13.62 -18.95
C GLY A 221 -34.52 -14.54 -20.04
N GLN A 222 -34.12 -15.81 -20.05
CA GLN A 222 -34.68 -16.80 -20.98
C GLN A 222 -36.16 -17.08 -20.69
N TYR A 223 -36.53 -17.28 -19.42
CA TYR A 223 -37.92 -17.47 -18.99
C TYR A 223 -38.80 -16.25 -19.32
N SER A 224 -38.34 -15.04 -18.99
CA SER A 224 -39.05 -13.78 -19.24
C SER A 224 -39.28 -13.56 -20.74
N ASN A 225 -38.27 -13.82 -21.57
CA ASN A 225 -38.40 -13.75 -23.02
C ASN A 225 -39.38 -14.77 -23.59
N TRP A 226 -39.33 -16.02 -23.11
CA TRP A 226 -40.28 -17.07 -23.51
C TRP A 226 -41.72 -16.70 -23.11
N HIS A 227 -41.93 -16.28 -21.86
CA HIS A 227 -43.24 -15.90 -21.33
C HIS A 227 -43.82 -14.66 -22.04
N SER A 228 -43.00 -13.67 -22.36
CA SER A 228 -43.41 -12.48 -23.12
C SER A 228 -43.81 -12.83 -24.56
N LYS A 229 -43.08 -13.75 -25.20
CA LYS A 229 -43.43 -14.29 -26.53
C LYS A 229 -44.74 -15.08 -26.53
N LEU A 230 -45.10 -15.72 -25.41
CA LEU A 230 -46.39 -16.40 -25.24
C LEU A 230 -47.55 -15.42 -25.05
N LYS A 231 -47.38 -14.36 -24.24
CA LYS A 231 -48.43 -13.34 -24.06
C LYS A 231 -48.79 -12.59 -25.35
N ASN A 232 -47.81 -12.36 -26.22
CA ASN A 232 -48.04 -11.70 -27.51
C ASN A 232 -48.58 -12.63 -28.61
N LYS A 233 -48.62 -13.95 -28.37
CA LYS A 233 -49.35 -14.89 -29.20
C LYS A 233 -50.77 -15.02 -28.65
N SER A 234 -51.67 -14.14 -29.09
CA SER A 234 -53.10 -14.33 -28.89
C SER A 234 -53.50 -15.73 -29.40
N PRO A 235 -54.25 -16.53 -28.63
CA PRO A 235 -54.70 -17.86 -29.05
C PRO A 235 -55.73 -17.84 -30.21
N TYR A 236 -56.03 -16.68 -30.80
CA TYR A 236 -57.00 -16.55 -31.90
C TYR A 236 -56.44 -16.14 -33.25
N ALA A 237 -55.13 -15.93 -33.40
CA ALA A 237 -54.54 -15.69 -34.71
C ALA A 237 -54.02 -17.01 -35.29
N THR A 238 -54.84 -17.67 -36.11
CA THR A 238 -54.49 -18.41 -37.35
C THR A 238 -55.33 -19.68 -37.51
N GLN A 239 -56.59 -19.54 -37.92
CA GLN A 239 -57.27 -20.51 -38.81
C GLN A 239 -58.31 -19.77 -39.67
N HIS A 240 -57.84 -18.95 -40.61
CA HIS A 240 -58.63 -18.57 -41.79
C HIS A 240 -57.68 -18.37 -42.97
N ALA A 241 -57.30 -19.48 -43.60
CA ALA A 241 -56.90 -19.49 -45.00
C ALA A 241 -58.00 -20.22 -45.76
N ALA A 242 -58.99 -19.44 -46.20
CA ALA A 242 -60.07 -19.91 -47.05
C ALA A 242 -59.49 -20.43 -48.38
N GLN A 243 -59.83 -21.66 -48.74
CA GLN A 243 -59.67 -22.20 -50.09
C GLN A 243 -60.54 -21.38 -51.05
N THR A 244 -59.92 -20.52 -51.85
CA THR A 244 -60.56 -19.92 -53.02
C THR A 244 -60.54 -20.93 -54.16
N SER A 245 -61.71 -21.48 -54.43
CA SER A 245 -62.03 -22.13 -55.70
C SER A 245 -62.05 -21.06 -56.81
N GLN A 246 -61.24 -21.26 -57.85
CA GLN A 246 -61.57 -20.71 -59.17
C GLN A 246 -61.42 -21.79 -60.22
N ALA A 247 -62.58 -22.21 -60.72
CA ALA A 247 -62.73 -22.93 -61.97
C ALA A 247 -62.28 -22.06 -63.14
N ARG A 248 -61.54 -22.64 -64.08
CA ARG A 248 -61.44 -22.15 -65.47
C ARG A 248 -62.04 -23.21 -66.41
N PRO A 249 -62.94 -22.83 -67.33
CA PRO A 249 -63.61 -23.77 -68.22
C PRO A 249 -62.82 -24.05 -69.51
N SER A 250 -62.79 -25.35 -69.85
CA SER A 250 -62.92 -26.01 -71.17
C SER A 250 -62.45 -25.35 -72.49
N ARG A 251 -61.69 -26.10 -73.29
CA ARG A 251 -62.08 -26.73 -74.58
C ARG A 251 -60.86 -27.47 -75.19
N ARG A 252 -60.93 -28.81 -75.39
CA ARG A 252 -61.22 -29.54 -76.66
C ARG A 252 -60.26 -29.14 -77.82
N ARG A 253 -59.67 -30.02 -78.64
CA ARG A 253 -59.91 -31.43 -79.01
C ARG A 253 -58.79 -31.88 -80.00
N ARG A 254 -58.54 -33.19 -80.06
CA ARG A 254 -58.11 -34.04 -81.22
C ARG A 254 -56.69 -33.81 -81.78
N ALA A 255 -55.96 -34.81 -82.24
CA ALA A 255 -56.24 -36.25 -82.46
C ALA A 255 -54.99 -37.06 -82.08
#